data_AF-A0A2G9XPZ8-F1
#
_entry.id   AF-A0A2G9XPZ8-F1
#
_cell.length_a   1.000
_cell.length_b   1.000
_cell.length_c   1.000
_cell.angle_alpha   90.00
_cell.angle_beta   90.00
_cell.angle_gamma   90.00
#
_symmetry.space_group_name_H-M   'P 1'
#
loop_
_entity.id
_entity.type
_entity.pdbx_description
1 polymer ?
#
loop_
_entity_poly.entity_id
_entity_poly.type
_entity_poly.pdbx_seq_one_letter_code
_entity_poly.pdbx_strand_id
1 'polypeptide(L)'
;MQESDWHIYLGEIPHSREGNYWVSFESDPQLKKTKANIYGRCLPCIQNLYKQLQEGKKDINLGSAFNCWKITAVVRDLDESLALFFEFEKRFPSGHVYGKFGSGRADMETKAVVFHAESEMERDRLQDALGECIKSINGSVPVQISRGCAVLYHDILGDWQEWQPVTPVTHPENASKVLEVIKNLLYRSAM
;
A
#
# COMPACT_ATOMS: atom_id res chain seq x y z
N MET A 1 14.83 2.16 31.84
CA MET A 1 14.06 1.68 30.68
C MET A 1 15.04 1.69 29.53
N GLN A 2 15.45 0.53 29.01
CA GLN A 2 16.27 0.52 27.79
C GLN A 2 15.37 1.04 26.67
N GLU A 3 15.73 2.15 26.04
CA GLU A 3 15.14 2.52 24.76
C GLU A 3 15.37 1.33 23.82
N SER A 4 14.29 0.81 23.28
CA SER A 4 14.37 -0.21 22.24
C SER A 4 15.03 0.45 21.02
N ASP A 5 16.13 -0.12 20.51
CA ASP A 5 16.80 0.33 19.28
C ASP A 5 15.90 0.22 18.01
N TRP A 6 14.68 -0.30 18.18
CA TRP A 6 13.70 -0.43 17.10
C TRP A 6 13.04 0.91 16.79
N HIS A 7 13.23 1.36 15.55
CA HIS A 7 12.63 2.60 15.01
C HIS A 7 12.14 2.41 13.59
N ILE A 8 11.13 3.18 13.21
CA ILE A 8 10.63 3.29 11.85
C ILE A 8 11.42 4.39 11.15
N TYR A 9 12.27 4.01 10.22
CA TYR A 9 12.95 4.97 9.35
C TYR A 9 11.95 5.57 8.37
N LEU A 10 11.91 6.90 8.28
CA LEU A 10 11.18 7.64 7.28
C LEU A 10 12.15 8.08 6.18
N GLY A 11 11.78 7.86 4.92
CA GLY A 11 12.50 8.45 3.78
C GLY A 11 12.43 9.97 3.79
N GLU A 12 13.10 10.59 2.82
CA GLU A 12 13.16 12.05 2.71
C GLU A 12 11.74 12.66 2.57
N ILE A 13 11.38 13.48 3.56
CA ILE A 13 10.12 14.23 3.57
C ILE A 13 10.33 15.53 2.78
N PRO A 14 9.51 15.83 1.77
CA PRO A 14 9.64 17.06 1.00
C PRO A 14 9.60 18.31 1.90
N HIS A 15 10.40 19.33 1.56
CA HIS A 15 10.40 20.61 2.28
C HIS A 15 9.06 21.34 2.19
N SER A 16 8.30 21.14 1.11
CA SER A 16 6.93 21.65 0.99
C SER A 16 5.96 20.69 1.66
N ARG A 17 5.20 21.19 2.65
CA ARG A 17 4.08 20.47 3.27
C ARG A 17 2.85 20.40 2.34
N GLU A 18 2.84 21.21 1.28
CA GLU A 18 1.79 21.26 0.25
C GLU A 18 2.18 20.42 -0.98
N GLY A 19 1.19 19.76 -1.60
CA GLY A 19 1.36 19.02 -2.85
C GLY A 19 1.16 17.51 -2.77
N ASN A 20 1.39 16.85 -3.92
CA ASN A 20 1.35 15.40 -4.08
C ASN A 20 2.68 14.78 -3.69
N TYR A 21 2.72 14.01 -2.60
CA TYR A 21 3.91 13.27 -2.26
C TYR A 21 3.59 11.96 -1.55
N TRP A 22 4.49 11.00 -1.73
CA TRP A 22 4.51 9.74 -1.00
C TRP A 22 5.92 9.51 -0.48
N VAL A 23 6.05 9.42 0.83
CA VAL A 23 7.31 9.08 1.50
C VAL A 23 7.23 7.62 1.92
N SER A 24 8.30 6.85 1.64
CA SER A 24 8.37 5.45 2.09
C SER A 24 8.91 5.40 3.52
N PHE A 25 8.46 4.41 4.29
CA PHE A 25 8.99 4.12 5.62
C PHE A 25 9.26 2.63 5.77
N GLU A 26 10.20 2.28 6.66
CA GLU A 26 10.53 0.89 6.98
C GLU A 26 11.26 0.80 8.33
N SER A 27 11.05 -0.27 9.08
CA SER A 27 11.84 -0.61 10.28
C SER A 27 13.31 -1.00 9.99
N ASP A 28 13.71 -1.11 8.73
CA ASP A 28 15.10 -1.20 8.27
C ASP A 28 15.46 0.12 7.57
N PRO A 29 16.46 0.87 8.06
CA PRO A 29 16.81 2.19 7.52
C PRO A 29 17.32 2.17 6.08
N GLN A 30 17.67 1.01 5.54
CA GLN A 30 18.10 0.88 4.14
C GLN A 30 16.93 0.68 3.17
N LEU A 31 15.69 0.63 3.67
CA LEU A 31 14.45 0.36 2.91
C LEU A 31 14.56 -0.94 2.09
N LYS A 32 15.17 -1.99 2.66
CA LYS A 32 15.54 -3.21 1.93
C LYS A 32 14.32 -3.91 1.36
N LYS A 33 13.27 -4.12 2.19
CA LYS A 33 12.04 -4.80 1.75
C LYS A 33 11.30 -3.95 0.73
N THR A 34 11.21 -2.64 0.95
CA THR A 34 10.59 -1.70 0.01
C THR A 34 11.26 -1.77 -1.37
N LYS A 35 12.59 -1.71 -1.43
CA LYS A 35 13.36 -1.79 -2.68
C LYS A 35 13.23 -3.17 -3.34
N ALA A 36 13.35 -4.25 -2.57
CA ALA A 36 13.22 -5.61 -3.07
C ALA A 36 11.82 -5.86 -3.68
N ASN A 37 10.76 -5.35 -3.05
CA ASN A 37 9.39 -5.57 -3.49
C ASN A 37 9.05 -4.91 -4.82
N ILE A 38 9.69 -3.80 -5.19
CA ILE A 38 9.46 -3.13 -6.49
C ILE A 38 9.69 -4.12 -7.64
N TYR A 39 10.85 -4.77 -7.66
CA TYR A 39 11.23 -5.68 -8.73
C TYR A 39 10.89 -7.16 -8.44
N GLY A 40 10.83 -7.54 -7.17
CA GLY A 40 10.55 -8.92 -6.75
C GLY A 40 9.06 -9.27 -6.64
N ARG A 41 8.17 -8.27 -6.49
CA ARG A 41 6.72 -8.50 -6.34
C ARG A 41 5.88 -7.61 -7.24
N CYS A 42 6.02 -6.29 -7.13
CA CYS A 42 5.12 -5.34 -7.79
C CYS A 42 5.23 -5.43 -9.32
N LEU A 43 6.45 -5.35 -9.87
CA LEU A 43 6.67 -5.46 -11.32
C LEU A 43 6.18 -6.82 -11.87
N PRO A 44 6.54 -7.97 -11.29
CA PRO A 44 5.99 -9.27 -11.71
C PRO A 44 4.46 -9.34 -11.67
N CYS A 45 3.81 -8.80 -10.64
CA CYS A 45 2.35 -8.77 -10.55
C CYS A 45 1.72 -7.96 -11.70
N ILE A 46 2.29 -6.80 -12.02
CA ILE A 46 1.80 -5.93 -13.10
C ILE A 46 2.00 -6.61 -14.46
N GLN A 47 3.18 -7.20 -14.69
CA GLN A 47 3.48 -7.94 -15.92
C GLN A 47 2.58 -9.17 -16.10
N ASN A 48 2.29 -9.88 -15.01
CA ASN A 48 1.39 -11.04 -15.01
C ASN A 48 -0.04 -10.64 -15.40
N LEU A 49 -0.58 -9.54 -14.84
CA LEU A 49 -1.88 -9.01 -15.25
C LEU A 49 -1.87 -8.59 -16.72
N TYR A 50 -0.86 -7.83 -17.15
CA TYR A 50 -0.70 -7.38 -18.53
C TYR A 50 -0.78 -8.55 -19.51
N LYS A 51 0.02 -9.59 -19.28
CA LYS A 51 0.07 -10.78 -20.12
C LYS A 51 -1.28 -11.50 -20.19
N GLN A 52 -1.94 -11.73 -19.05
CA GLN A 52 -3.22 -12.42 -19.02
C GLN A 52 -4.33 -11.63 -19.75
N LEU A 53 -4.32 -10.29 -19.64
CA LEU A 53 -5.24 -9.44 -20.38
C LEU A 53 -4.95 -9.45 -21.89
N GLN A 54 -3.68 -9.43 -22.31
CA GLN A 54 -3.31 -9.55 -23.72
C GLN A 54 -3.74 -10.89 -24.33
N GLU A 55 -3.67 -11.97 -23.55
CA GLU A 55 -4.12 -13.30 -23.95
C GLU A 55 -5.65 -13.47 -23.94
N GLY A 56 -6.41 -12.44 -23.52
CA GLY A 56 -7.87 -12.50 -23.46
C GLY A 56 -8.40 -13.52 -22.46
N LYS A 57 -7.68 -13.75 -21.35
CA LYS A 57 -8.11 -14.70 -20.32
C LYS A 57 -9.45 -14.27 -19.71
N LYS A 58 -10.33 -15.24 -19.51
CA LYS A 58 -11.62 -15.04 -18.81
C LYS A 58 -11.46 -15.05 -17.29
N ASP A 59 -10.37 -15.61 -16.80
CA ASP A 59 -10.01 -15.70 -15.39
C ASP A 59 -8.58 -15.21 -15.20
N ILE A 60 -8.36 -14.39 -14.17
CA ILE A 60 -7.07 -13.82 -13.84
C ILE A 60 -6.51 -14.55 -12.62
N ASN A 61 -5.36 -15.21 -12.79
CA ASN A 61 -4.56 -15.68 -11.68
C ASN A 61 -3.83 -14.48 -11.06
N LEU A 62 -4.19 -14.14 -9.83
CA LEU A 62 -3.66 -12.98 -9.10
C LEU A 62 -2.24 -13.23 -8.54
N GLY A 63 -1.83 -14.48 -8.36
CA GLY A 63 -0.54 -14.84 -7.77
C GLY A 63 -0.28 -14.11 -6.46
N SER A 64 0.91 -13.48 -6.34
CA SER A 64 1.28 -12.72 -5.14
C SER A 64 0.46 -11.44 -4.91
N ALA A 65 -0.29 -10.94 -5.90
CA ALA A 65 -1.18 -9.80 -5.72
C ALA A 65 -2.36 -10.14 -4.80
N PHE A 66 -2.78 -11.41 -4.79
CA PHE A 66 -3.81 -11.91 -3.87
C PHE A 66 -3.36 -11.98 -2.41
N ASN A 67 -2.09 -11.79 -2.10
CA ASN A 67 -1.62 -11.73 -0.70
C ASN A 67 -1.01 -10.37 -0.35
N CYS A 68 -1.15 -9.39 -1.24
CA CYS A 68 -0.67 -8.04 -1.01
C CYS A 68 -1.79 -7.22 -0.36
N TRP A 69 -1.52 -6.65 0.81
CA TRP A 69 -2.49 -5.89 1.59
C TRP A 69 -2.00 -4.48 1.88
N LYS A 70 -2.95 -3.56 1.99
CA LYS A 70 -2.75 -2.19 2.47
C LYS A 70 -3.64 -1.97 3.68
N ILE A 71 -3.02 -1.53 4.76
CA ILE A 71 -3.67 -1.16 6.01
C ILE A 71 -3.47 0.35 6.16
N THR A 72 -4.55 1.10 5.99
CA THR A 72 -4.52 2.55 5.81
C THR A 72 -5.16 3.24 7.00
N ALA A 73 -4.40 4.11 7.67
CA ALA A 73 -4.93 5.11 8.58
C ALA A 73 -5.02 6.46 7.85
N VAL A 74 -6.13 7.16 7.99
CA VAL A 74 -6.29 8.52 7.47
C VAL A 74 -6.15 9.49 8.64
N VAL A 75 -5.24 10.44 8.49
CA VAL A 75 -4.92 11.46 9.49
C VAL A 75 -5.05 12.84 8.87
N ARG A 76 -5.13 13.89 9.69
CA ARG A 76 -5.31 15.26 9.19
C ARG A 76 -4.08 15.74 8.45
N ASP A 77 -2.90 15.56 9.01
CA ASP A 77 -1.71 16.19 8.47
C ASP A 77 -0.44 15.36 8.70
N LEU A 78 0.69 15.97 8.34
CA LEU A 78 2.01 15.39 8.53
C LEU A 78 2.34 15.20 10.01
N ASP A 79 1.95 16.15 10.86
CA ASP A 79 2.29 16.11 12.29
C ASP A 79 1.53 14.95 12.98
N GLU A 80 0.28 14.69 12.60
CA GLU A 80 -0.44 13.48 13.02
C GLU A 80 0.12 12.19 12.42
N SER A 81 0.65 12.23 11.20
CA SER A 81 1.35 11.07 10.61
C SER A 81 2.57 10.70 11.45
N LEU A 82 3.36 11.69 11.87
CA LEU A 82 4.52 11.50 12.75
C LEU A 82 4.12 11.04 14.15
N ALA A 83 3.06 11.62 14.72
CA ALA A 83 2.52 11.18 16.01
C ALA A 83 2.05 9.73 15.97
N LEU A 84 1.44 9.28 14.86
CA LEU A 84 1.04 7.89 14.65
C LEU A 84 2.25 6.95 14.67
N PHE A 85 3.34 7.30 13.96
CA PHE A 85 4.56 6.49 13.96
C PHE A 85 5.19 6.40 15.35
N PHE A 86 5.28 7.53 16.05
CA PHE A 86 5.82 7.57 17.42
C PHE A 86 5.00 6.68 18.37
N GLU A 87 3.68 6.75 18.30
CA GLU A 87 2.81 5.93 19.15
C GLU A 87 2.90 4.44 18.77
N PHE A 88 3.07 4.12 17.48
CA PHE A 88 3.30 2.76 17.02
C PHE A 88 4.62 2.21 17.57
N GLU A 89 5.73 2.95 17.45
CA GLU A 89 7.03 2.56 18.00
C GLU A 89 6.96 2.30 19.50
N LYS A 90 6.28 3.18 20.23
CA LYS A 90 6.15 3.06 21.69
C LYS A 90 5.39 1.81 22.12
N ARG A 91 4.30 1.47 21.42
CA ARG A 91 3.42 0.34 21.79
C ARG A 91 3.87 -0.99 21.22
N PHE A 92 4.42 -0.96 20.01
CA PHE A 92 4.78 -2.14 19.22
C PHE A 92 6.24 -2.08 18.75
N PRO A 93 7.23 -2.04 19.67
CA PRO A 93 8.65 -1.83 19.37
C PRO A 93 9.33 -3.09 18.81
N SER A 94 8.68 -3.81 17.89
CA SER A 94 9.22 -5.06 17.35
C SER A 94 8.59 -5.49 16.03
N GLY A 95 9.23 -6.47 15.39
CA GLY A 95 8.82 -7.00 14.10
C GLY A 95 9.28 -6.11 12.95
N HIS A 96 8.89 -6.46 11.74
CA HIS A 96 9.20 -5.67 10.56
C HIS A 96 7.95 -4.95 10.09
N VAL A 97 8.06 -3.65 9.82
CA VAL A 97 7.00 -2.84 9.23
C VAL A 97 7.55 -2.00 8.09
N TYR A 98 6.72 -1.75 7.08
CA TYR A 98 7.08 -0.94 5.92
C TYR A 98 5.82 -0.44 5.24
N GLY A 99 5.96 0.63 4.48
CA GLY A 99 4.81 1.29 3.90
C GLY A 99 5.13 2.62 3.27
N LYS A 100 4.07 3.42 3.07
CA LYS A 100 4.19 4.79 2.59
C LYS A 100 3.21 5.70 3.32
N PHE A 101 3.54 6.97 3.42
CA PHE A 101 2.60 7.98 3.87
C PHE A 101 2.63 9.21 2.98
N GLY A 102 1.55 9.99 3.00
CA GLY A 102 1.41 11.22 2.22
C GLY A 102 0.03 11.36 1.59
N SER A 103 -0.03 11.98 0.41
CA SER A 103 -1.27 12.19 -0.33
C SER A 103 -1.05 12.01 -1.84
N GLY A 104 -2.06 11.42 -2.48
CA GLY A 104 -2.14 11.33 -3.93
C GLY A 104 -2.79 12.53 -4.63
N ARG A 105 -3.38 13.48 -3.88
CA ARG A 105 -3.93 14.73 -4.45
C ARG A 105 -3.51 15.96 -3.64
N ALA A 106 -3.23 17.05 -4.34
CA ALA A 106 -2.49 18.19 -3.81
C ALA A 106 -3.41 19.07 -2.94
N ASP A 107 -4.71 18.97 -3.19
CA ASP A 107 -5.82 19.65 -2.54
C ASP A 107 -6.42 18.85 -1.37
N MET A 108 -5.87 17.68 -1.04
CA MET A 108 -6.37 16.92 0.11
C MET A 108 -5.87 17.51 1.42
N GLU A 109 -6.85 17.89 2.24
CA GLU A 109 -6.68 18.30 3.65
C GLU A 109 -6.32 17.14 4.58
N THR A 110 -6.29 15.90 4.08
CA THR A 110 -5.91 14.71 4.86
C THR A 110 -4.69 14.01 4.25
N LYS A 111 -3.99 13.25 5.08
CA LYS A 111 -2.89 12.36 4.69
C LYS A 111 -3.25 10.91 5.00
N ALA A 112 -2.68 9.99 4.24
CA ALA A 112 -2.80 8.56 4.47
C ALA A 112 -1.47 8.01 4.97
N VAL A 113 -1.52 7.16 6.00
CA VAL A 113 -0.41 6.31 6.43
C VAL A 113 -0.79 4.87 6.07
N VAL A 114 -0.04 4.28 5.15
CA VAL A 114 -0.34 2.98 4.53
C VAL A 114 0.75 2.00 4.89
N PHE A 115 0.42 1.03 5.74
CA PHE A 115 1.27 -0.13 6.02
C PHE A 115 1.00 -1.22 4.99
N HIS A 116 2.05 -1.91 4.58
CA HIS A 116 1.95 -3.04 3.67
C HIS A 116 2.10 -4.36 4.43
N ALA A 117 1.29 -5.35 4.05
CA ALA A 117 1.40 -6.71 4.57
C ALA A 117 1.35 -7.74 3.44
N GLU A 118 1.99 -8.87 3.66
CA GLU A 118 2.10 -9.96 2.67
C GLU A 118 1.42 -11.25 3.09
N SER A 119 0.75 -11.23 4.25
CA SER A 119 -0.08 -12.30 4.76
C SER A 119 -1.27 -11.75 5.52
N GLU A 120 -2.32 -12.55 5.70
CA GLU A 120 -3.49 -12.18 6.49
C GLU A 120 -3.15 -11.99 7.96
N MET A 121 -2.28 -12.85 8.51
CA MET A 121 -1.81 -12.72 9.89
C MET A 121 -1.09 -11.38 10.13
N GLU A 122 -0.23 -10.95 9.20
CA GLU A 122 0.45 -9.66 9.31
C GLU A 122 -0.52 -8.48 9.09
N ARG A 123 -1.49 -8.62 8.18
CA ARG A 123 -2.57 -7.65 7.96
C ARG A 123 -3.37 -7.43 9.24
N ASP A 124 -3.82 -8.50 9.89
CA ASP A 124 -4.66 -8.43 11.08
C ASP A 124 -3.88 -7.83 12.25
N ARG A 125 -2.63 -8.27 12.45
CA ARG A 125 -1.73 -7.67 13.44
C ARG A 125 -1.57 -6.16 13.25
N LEU A 126 -1.38 -5.72 12.01
CA LEU A 126 -1.21 -4.30 11.70
C LEU A 126 -2.51 -3.51 11.84
N GLN A 127 -3.65 -4.12 11.49
CA GLN A 127 -4.96 -3.51 11.69
C GLN A 127 -5.22 -3.24 13.16
N ASP A 128 -4.99 -4.23 14.01
CA ASP A 128 -5.19 -4.10 15.46
C ASP A 128 -4.24 -3.04 16.04
N ALA A 129 -2.95 -3.14 15.71
CA ALA A 129 -1.93 -2.20 16.20
C ALA A 129 -2.23 -0.75 15.79
N LEU A 130 -2.52 -0.51 14.51
CA LEU A 130 -2.90 0.83 14.04
C LEU A 130 -4.23 1.29 14.61
N GLY A 131 -5.17 0.37 14.81
CA GLY A 131 -6.47 0.63 15.43
C GLY A 131 -6.34 1.10 16.87
N GLU A 132 -5.32 0.65 17.60
CA GLU A 132 -5.00 1.18 18.93
C GLU A 132 -4.31 2.55 18.86
N CYS A 133 -3.31 2.71 17.99
CA CYS A 133 -2.55 3.96 17.88
C CYS A 133 -3.41 5.13 17.38
N ILE A 134 -4.33 4.89 16.43
CA ILE A 134 -5.18 5.94 15.85
C ILE A 134 -6.15 6.53 16.89
N LYS A 135 -6.63 5.70 17.84
CA LYS A 135 -7.52 6.12 18.93
C LYS A 135 -6.84 7.11 19.87
N SER A 136 -5.52 7.00 20.08
CA SER A 136 -4.77 7.93 20.93
C SER A 136 -4.48 9.28 20.29
N ILE A 137 -4.58 9.40 18.96
CA ILE A 137 -4.25 10.64 18.23
C ILE A 137 -5.50 11.38 17.72
N ASN A 138 -6.68 11.12 18.30
CA ASN A 138 -7.98 11.68 17.89
C ASN A 138 -8.41 11.36 16.44
N GLY A 139 -7.89 10.28 15.84
CA GLY A 139 -8.38 9.84 14.54
C GLY A 139 -9.81 9.30 14.66
N SER A 140 -10.76 9.94 13.97
CA SER A 140 -12.17 9.57 13.96
C SER A 140 -12.50 8.46 12.95
N VAL A 141 -11.61 8.20 11.99
CA VAL A 141 -11.83 7.25 10.90
C VAL A 141 -11.20 5.90 11.26
N PRO A 142 -11.96 4.79 11.18
CA PRO A 142 -11.40 3.46 11.34
C PRO A 142 -10.29 3.15 10.33
N VAL A 143 -9.32 2.36 10.76
CA VAL A 143 -8.29 1.81 9.87
C VAL A 143 -8.94 1.00 8.76
N GLN A 144 -8.57 1.28 7.51
CA GLN A 144 -9.13 0.66 6.32
C GLN A 144 -8.20 -0.43 5.78
N ILE A 145 -8.78 -1.54 5.34
CA ILE A 145 -8.05 -2.62 4.66
C ILE A 145 -8.42 -2.62 3.18
N SER A 146 -7.43 -2.86 2.33
CA SER A 146 -7.64 -3.15 0.91
C SER A 146 -6.58 -4.07 0.34
N ARG A 147 -6.83 -4.64 -0.84
CA ARG A 147 -5.77 -5.28 -1.63
C ARG A 147 -4.77 -4.23 -2.11
N GLY A 148 -3.47 -4.56 -2.01
CA GLY A 148 -2.40 -3.63 -2.37
C GLY A 148 -2.48 -3.12 -3.80
N CYS A 149 -2.90 -3.98 -4.73
CA CYS A 149 -3.09 -3.65 -6.14
C CYS A 149 -4.55 -3.39 -6.52
N ALA A 150 -5.47 -3.17 -5.56
CA ALA A 150 -6.89 -2.95 -5.81
C ALA A 150 -7.16 -2.01 -6.99
N VAL A 151 -6.53 -0.83 -6.96
CA VAL A 151 -6.67 0.23 -7.99
C VAL A 151 -6.40 -0.25 -9.41
N LEU A 152 -5.44 -1.17 -9.61
CA LEU A 152 -5.06 -1.62 -10.95
C LEU A 152 -6.01 -2.69 -11.51
N TYR A 153 -6.55 -3.53 -10.63
CA TYR A 153 -7.35 -4.69 -11.00
C TYR A 153 -8.86 -4.42 -10.92
N HIS A 154 -9.28 -3.41 -10.15
CA HIS A 154 -10.70 -3.10 -9.90
C HIS A 154 -11.50 -2.89 -11.18
N ASP A 155 -10.96 -2.13 -12.14
CA ASP A 155 -11.64 -1.86 -13.42
C ASP A 155 -11.89 -3.15 -14.24
N ILE A 156 -11.25 -4.28 -13.93
CA ILE A 156 -11.43 -5.58 -14.61
C ILE A 156 -12.19 -6.59 -13.75
N LEU A 157 -11.87 -6.65 -12.45
CA LEU A 157 -12.31 -7.71 -11.54
C LEU A 157 -13.40 -7.24 -10.56
N GLY A 158 -13.74 -5.95 -10.53
CA GLY A 158 -14.72 -5.40 -9.59
C GLY A 158 -14.18 -5.30 -8.16
N ASP A 159 -15.07 -5.45 -7.18
CA ASP A 159 -14.74 -5.32 -5.76
C ASP A 159 -13.71 -6.38 -5.32
N TRP A 160 -12.67 -5.94 -4.62
CA TRP A 160 -11.60 -6.80 -4.17
C TRP A 160 -12.01 -7.77 -3.08
N GLN A 161 -13.10 -7.48 -2.36
CA GLN A 161 -13.63 -8.36 -1.31
C GLN A 161 -14.12 -9.69 -1.88
N GLU A 162 -14.54 -9.71 -3.15
CA GLU A 162 -15.05 -10.89 -3.85
C GLU A 162 -13.95 -11.69 -4.58
N TRP A 163 -12.71 -11.18 -4.57
CA TRP A 163 -11.63 -11.83 -5.30
C TRP A 163 -11.25 -13.18 -4.68
N GLN A 164 -10.83 -14.09 -5.55
CA GLN A 164 -10.24 -15.38 -5.21
C GLN A 164 -8.82 -15.44 -5.78
N PRO A 165 -7.98 -16.44 -5.44
CA PRO A 165 -6.65 -16.56 -6.05
C PRO A 165 -6.68 -16.58 -7.58
N VAL A 166 -7.76 -17.13 -8.15
CA VAL A 166 -8.12 -17.04 -9.55
C VAL A 166 -9.49 -16.38 -9.62
N THR A 167 -9.57 -15.17 -10.17
CA THR A 167 -10.81 -14.36 -10.19
C THR A 167 -11.34 -14.21 -11.62
N PRO A 168 -12.64 -14.45 -11.86
CA PRO A 168 -13.26 -14.18 -13.16
C PRO A 168 -13.17 -12.71 -13.54
N VAL A 169 -12.98 -12.43 -14.83
CA VAL A 169 -13.11 -11.09 -15.40
C VAL A 169 -14.59 -10.72 -15.43
N THR A 170 -14.98 -9.71 -14.65
CA THR A 170 -16.36 -9.21 -14.57
C THR A 170 -16.62 -8.03 -15.51
N HIS A 171 -15.56 -7.29 -15.87
CA HIS A 171 -15.62 -6.11 -16.73
C HIS A 171 -14.69 -6.24 -17.95
N PRO A 172 -14.93 -7.20 -18.87
CA PRO A 172 -14.08 -7.43 -20.03
C PRO A 172 -14.00 -6.21 -20.97
N GLU A 173 -15.03 -5.35 -20.99
CA GLU A 173 -15.08 -4.11 -21.76
C GLU A 173 -13.95 -3.12 -21.40
N ASN A 174 -13.42 -3.21 -20.18
CA ASN A 174 -12.36 -2.32 -19.70
C ASN A 174 -10.94 -2.83 -20.02
N ALA A 175 -10.79 -4.03 -20.58
CA ALA A 175 -9.48 -4.67 -20.81
C ALA A 175 -8.51 -3.78 -21.60
N SER A 176 -8.96 -3.15 -22.69
CA SER A 176 -8.13 -2.28 -23.53
C SER A 176 -7.61 -1.06 -22.77
N LYS A 177 -8.47 -0.43 -21.96
CA LYS A 177 -8.11 0.73 -21.12
C LYS A 177 -7.06 0.34 -20.09
N VAL A 178 -7.26 -0.78 -19.40
CA VAL A 178 -6.34 -1.26 -18.36
C VAL A 178 -5.00 -1.70 -18.96
N LEU A 179 -5.00 -2.34 -20.12
CA LEU A 179 -3.77 -2.64 -20.87
C LEU A 179 -2.96 -1.39 -21.19
N GLU A 180 -3.62 -0.30 -21.61
CA GLU A 180 -2.94 0.97 -21.88
C GLU A 180 -2.35 1.59 -20.62
N VAL A 181 -3.10 1.60 -19.51
CA VAL A 181 -2.62 2.05 -18.19
C VAL A 181 -1.37 1.27 -17.78
N ILE A 182 -1.43 -0.07 -17.86
CA ILE A 182 -0.29 -0.93 -17.51
C ILE A 182 0.90 -0.69 -18.44
N LYS A 183 0.67 -0.56 -19.75
CA LYS A 183 1.73 -0.25 -20.72
C LYS A 183 2.43 1.07 -20.39
N ASN A 184 1.67 2.10 -20.02
CA ASN A 184 2.23 3.38 -19.61
C ASN A 184 3.06 3.24 -18.32
N LEU A 185 2.57 2.49 -17.32
CA LEU A 185 3.30 2.23 -16.08
C LEU A 185 4.61 1.46 -16.31
N LEU A 186 4.61 0.47 -17.22
CA LEU A 186 5.79 -0.37 -17.46
C LEU A 186 6.85 0.31 -18.34
N TYR A 187 6.44 1.11 -19.34
CA TYR A 187 7.34 1.57 -20.40
C TYR A 187 7.51 3.08 -20.49
N ARG A 188 6.63 3.90 -19.89
CA ARG A 188 6.82 5.37 -19.83
C ARG A 188 7.50 5.85 -18.56
N SER A 189 7.61 5.01 -17.52
CA SER A 189 8.42 5.32 -16.33
C SER A 189 9.91 5.01 -16.50
N ALA A 190 10.32 4.50 -17.67
CA ALA A 190 11.70 4.15 -18.03
C ALA A 190 12.30 5.08 -19.10
N MET A 191 11.61 6.16 -19.49
CA MET A 191 12.11 7.23 -20.36
C MET A 191 12.15 8.55 -19.59
#